data_AF-A0ABD5NPB2-F1
#
_entry.id   AF-A0ABD5NPB2-F1
#
_cell.length_a   1.000
_cell.length_b   1.000
_cell.length_c   1.000
_cell.angle_alpha   90.00
_cell.angle_beta   90.00
_cell.angle_gamma   90.00
#
_symmetry.space_group_name_H-M   'P 1'
#
loop_
_entity.id
_entity.type
_entity.pdbx_description
1 polymer ?
#
loop_
_entity_poly.entity_id
_entity_poly.type
_entity_poly.pdbx_seq_one_letter_code
_entity_poly.pdbx_strand_id
1 'polypeptide(L)'
;MTLYELLPEDQATARCERLKRGNPNRGLVIEPFDEVFDDSTDPDADCWEWDTWTAVKVSRLSESRLRSILPLVKETLDGADIDDTAVTSGGHTDVFLPETVGVRLALGFLGVKPIQRVDRMRAFCRGIAQMSDEECYYWHAKCRSPSSPNGEKALRTMLTSHI
;
A
#
# COMPACT_ATOMS: atom_id res chain seq x y z
N MET A 1 -8.72 -1.73 7.56
CA MET A 1 -8.33 -1.13 6.28
C MET A 1 -7.38 -2.06 5.54
N THR A 2 -7.70 -2.37 4.30
CA THR A 2 -6.84 -3.14 3.38
C THR A 2 -6.44 -2.21 2.24
N LEU A 3 -5.19 -2.30 1.79
CA LEU A 3 -4.71 -1.62 0.60
C LEU A 3 -4.47 -2.67 -0.50
N TYR A 4 -5.01 -2.41 -1.67
CA TYR A 4 -4.82 -3.19 -2.88
C TYR A 4 -4.04 -2.38 -3.91
N GLU A 5 -3.28 -3.08 -4.75
CA GLU A 5 -2.60 -2.57 -5.93
C GLU A 5 -3.30 -3.20 -7.13
N LEU A 6 -3.89 -2.38 -8.00
CA LEU A 6 -4.57 -2.86 -9.20
C LEU A 6 -3.53 -3.10 -10.29
N LEU A 7 -3.56 -4.29 -10.89
CA LEU A 7 -2.67 -4.68 -11.98
C LEU A 7 -3.44 -5.48 -13.03
N PRO A 8 -3.03 -5.43 -14.30
CA PRO A 8 -3.45 -6.43 -15.28
C PRO A 8 -3.09 -7.85 -14.81
N GLU A 9 -3.95 -8.82 -15.12
CA GLU A 9 -3.84 -10.21 -14.65
C GLU A 9 -2.50 -10.85 -15.05
N ASP A 10 -2.02 -10.58 -16.26
CA ASP A 10 -0.75 -11.08 -16.78
C ASP A 10 0.45 -10.56 -15.96
N GLN A 11 0.43 -9.27 -15.61
CA GLN A 11 1.46 -8.63 -14.79
C GLN A 11 1.44 -9.15 -13.35
N ALA A 12 0.25 -9.31 -12.76
CA ALA A 12 0.08 -9.85 -11.42
C ALA A 12 0.58 -11.30 -11.34
N THR A 13 0.23 -12.12 -12.33
CA THR A 13 0.68 -13.51 -12.47
C THR A 13 2.20 -13.58 -12.62
N ALA A 14 2.78 -12.79 -13.54
CA ALA A 14 4.22 -12.73 -13.73
C ALA A 14 4.98 -12.26 -12.47
N ARG A 15 4.40 -11.35 -11.68
CA ARG A 15 4.96 -10.92 -10.39
C ARG A 15 4.90 -12.02 -9.34
N CYS A 16 3.77 -12.73 -9.24
CA CYS A 16 3.61 -13.86 -8.32
C CYS A 16 4.64 -14.97 -8.60
N GLU A 17 4.80 -15.34 -9.87
CA GLU A 17 5.78 -16.34 -10.30
C GLU A 17 7.22 -15.92 -9.99
N ARG A 18 7.58 -14.65 -10.22
CA ARG A 18 8.90 -14.12 -9.85
C ARG A 18 9.17 -14.21 -8.34
N LEU A 19 8.17 -13.94 -7.50
CA LEU A 19 8.30 -14.02 -6.05
C LEU A 19 8.47 -15.48 -5.58
N LYS A 20 7.64 -16.40 -6.10
CA LYS A 20 7.73 -17.84 -5.80
C LYS A 20 9.07 -18.44 -6.22
N ARG A 21 9.64 -18.03 -7.36
CA ARG A 21 10.98 -18.46 -7.81
C ARG A 21 12.08 -18.07 -6.82
N GLY A 22 11.99 -16.88 -6.22
CA GLY A 22 12.95 -16.42 -5.21
C GLY A 22 12.73 -17.06 -3.83
N ASN A 23 11.47 -17.31 -3.47
CA ASN A 23 11.08 -18.00 -2.24
C ASN A 23 9.69 -18.64 -2.43
N PRO A 24 9.57 -19.98 -2.46
CA PRO A 24 8.29 -20.67 -2.67
C PRO A 24 7.20 -20.30 -1.67
N ASN A 25 7.59 -19.87 -0.47
CA ASN A 25 6.65 -19.45 0.59
C ASN A 25 6.24 -17.97 0.47
N ARG A 26 6.79 -17.23 -0.48
CA ARG A 26 6.47 -15.81 -0.73
C ARG A 26 5.49 -15.72 -1.90
N GLY A 27 4.20 -15.74 -1.59
CA GLY A 27 3.11 -15.53 -2.54
C GLY A 27 2.48 -14.14 -2.42
N LEU A 28 1.76 -13.73 -3.46
CA LEU A 28 0.82 -12.62 -3.42
C LEU A 28 -0.60 -13.17 -3.21
N VAL A 29 -1.43 -12.40 -2.52
CA VAL A 29 -2.88 -12.63 -2.54
C VAL A 29 -3.42 -11.79 -3.70
N ILE A 30 -4.00 -12.47 -4.67
CA ILE A 30 -4.50 -11.94 -5.94
C ILE A 30 -5.97 -12.34 -6.00
N GLU A 31 -6.84 -11.36 -6.18
CA GLU A 31 -8.30 -11.52 -6.21
C GLU A 31 -8.80 -10.79 -7.47
N PRO A 32 -9.71 -11.36 -8.28
CA PRO A 32 -10.30 -10.66 -9.42
C PRO A 32 -10.89 -9.31 -8.99
N PHE A 33 -10.86 -8.32 -9.87
CA PHE A 33 -11.37 -6.98 -9.54
C PHE A 33 -12.81 -7.03 -9.01
N ASP A 34 -13.71 -7.67 -9.75
CA ASP A 34 -15.13 -7.76 -9.40
C ASP A 34 -15.34 -8.44 -8.05
N GLU A 35 -14.59 -9.50 -7.73
CA GLU A 35 -14.72 -10.17 -6.43
C GLU A 35 -14.39 -9.26 -5.23
N VAL A 36 -13.60 -8.20 -5.44
CA VAL A 36 -13.21 -7.25 -4.40
C VAL A 36 -14.06 -5.98 -4.43
N PHE A 37 -14.49 -5.53 -5.62
CA PHE A 37 -15.03 -4.19 -5.85
C PHE A 37 -16.40 -4.14 -6.56
N ASP A 38 -17.12 -5.26 -6.75
CA ASP A 38 -18.44 -5.29 -7.42
C ASP A 38 -19.49 -4.37 -6.74
N ASP A 39 -19.41 -4.21 -5.42
CA ASP A 39 -20.29 -3.32 -4.64
C ASP A 39 -19.69 -1.92 -4.40
N SER A 40 -18.65 -1.53 -5.15
CA SER A 40 -17.98 -0.25 -4.92
C SER A 40 -18.90 0.93 -5.22
N THR A 41 -18.77 1.99 -4.43
CA THR A 41 -19.54 3.23 -4.59
C THR A 41 -18.69 4.39 -5.12
N ASP A 42 -17.40 4.12 -5.36
CA ASP A 42 -16.48 5.08 -5.95
C ASP A 42 -16.76 5.19 -7.46
N PRO A 43 -16.95 6.40 -8.01
CA PRO A 43 -17.18 6.58 -9.45
C PRO A 43 -16.08 6.01 -10.33
N ASP A 44 -14.86 5.84 -9.82
CA ASP A 44 -13.74 5.27 -10.57
C ASP A 44 -13.86 3.76 -10.79
N ALA A 45 -14.72 3.07 -10.02
CA ALA A 45 -15.03 1.67 -10.27
C ALA A 45 -15.70 1.46 -11.63
N ASP A 46 -16.55 2.41 -12.06
CA ASP A 46 -17.29 2.33 -13.33
C ASP A 46 -16.59 3.06 -14.50
N CYS A 47 -15.50 3.81 -14.23
CA CYS A 47 -14.91 4.68 -15.25
C CYS A 47 -13.85 3.98 -16.14
N TRP A 48 -13.47 2.74 -15.83
CA TRP A 48 -12.53 1.93 -16.59
C TRP A 48 -13.04 0.51 -16.86
N GLU A 49 -12.48 -0.16 -17.87
CA GLU A 49 -12.73 -1.59 -18.12
C GLU A 49 -11.79 -2.45 -17.25
N TRP A 50 -12.37 -3.21 -16.32
CA TRP A 50 -11.61 -3.98 -15.32
C TRP A 50 -11.60 -5.51 -15.56
N ASP A 51 -12.24 -6.01 -16.62
CA ASP A 51 -12.40 -7.45 -16.92
C ASP A 51 -11.10 -8.27 -16.89
N THR A 52 -9.95 -7.63 -17.11
CA THR A 52 -8.62 -8.26 -17.13
C THR A 52 -7.69 -7.76 -16.02
N TRP A 53 -8.27 -7.09 -15.02
CA TRP A 53 -7.55 -6.53 -13.89
C TRP A 53 -7.79 -7.35 -12.61
N THR A 54 -6.81 -7.26 -11.72
CA THR A 54 -6.85 -7.93 -10.44
C THR A 54 -6.38 -7.03 -9.31
N ALA A 55 -6.99 -7.23 -8.15
CA ALA A 55 -6.61 -6.64 -6.90
C ALA A 55 -5.48 -7.45 -6.25
N VAL A 56 -4.26 -6.91 -6.26
CA VAL A 56 -3.13 -7.51 -5.54
C VAL A 56 -3.05 -6.91 -4.15
N LYS A 57 -3.31 -7.72 -3.13
CA LYS A 57 -3.27 -7.25 -1.74
C LYS A 57 -1.86 -6.80 -1.34
N VAL A 58 -1.72 -5.52 -1.00
CA VAL A 58 -0.47 -4.97 -0.48
C VAL A 58 -0.31 -5.32 1.00
N SER A 59 -1.28 -4.91 1.81
CA SER A 59 -1.28 -5.17 3.26
C SER A 59 -2.65 -4.87 3.86
N ARG A 60 -2.94 -5.52 4.99
CA ARG A 60 -4.10 -5.23 5.84
C ARG A 60 -3.60 -4.79 7.21
N LEU A 61 -4.10 -3.66 7.68
CA LEU A 61 -3.79 -3.12 9.01
C LEU A 61 -4.94 -3.38 9.98
N SER A 62 -4.59 -3.78 11.21
CA SER A 62 -5.51 -3.78 12.35
C SER A 62 -5.88 -2.36 12.74
N GLU A 63 -6.99 -2.19 13.46
CA GLU A 63 -7.44 -0.86 13.92
C GLU A 63 -6.38 -0.13 14.77
N SER A 64 -5.68 -0.84 15.65
CA SER A 64 -4.60 -0.27 16.48
C SER A 64 -3.45 0.31 15.65
N ARG A 65 -3.07 -0.37 14.55
CA ARG A 65 -2.03 0.09 13.62
C ARG A 65 -2.56 1.20 12.72
N LEU A 66 -3.81 1.10 12.30
CA LEU A 66 -4.50 2.11 11.51
C LEU A 66 -4.43 3.48 12.20
N ARG A 67 -4.73 3.57 13.49
CA ARG A 67 -4.63 4.83 14.25
C ARG A 67 -3.24 5.48 14.22
N SER A 68 -2.19 4.68 14.06
CA SER A 68 -0.82 5.19 14.01
C SER A 68 -0.41 5.71 12.62
N ILE A 69 -1.06 5.22 11.57
CA ILE A 69 -0.81 5.63 10.18
C ILE A 69 -1.80 6.72 9.70
N LEU A 70 -2.92 6.93 10.40
CA LEU A 70 -3.94 7.92 10.03
C LEU A 70 -3.37 9.30 9.65
N PRO A 71 -2.38 9.88 10.36
CA PRO A 71 -1.79 11.15 9.94
C PRO A 71 -1.17 11.09 8.53
N LEU A 72 -0.43 10.03 8.20
CA LEU A 72 0.14 9.82 6.87
C LEU A 72 -0.97 9.65 5.82
N VAL A 73 -2.03 8.90 6.15
CA VAL A 73 -3.17 8.72 5.25
C VAL A 73 -3.81 10.05 4.93
N LYS A 74 -4.18 10.83 5.95
CA LYS A 74 -4.80 12.14 5.79
C LYS A 74 -3.92 13.10 4.98
N GLU A 75 -2.64 13.23 5.34
CA GLU A 75 -1.69 14.10 4.65
C GLU A 75 -1.49 13.71 3.17
N THR A 76 -1.44 12.40 2.89
CA THR A 76 -1.24 11.89 1.52
C THR A 76 -2.49 12.05 0.64
N LEU A 77 -3.69 11.94 1.21
CA LEU A 77 -4.95 12.16 0.50
C LEU A 77 -5.23 13.65 0.29
N ASP A 78 -5.03 14.47 1.32
CA ASP A 78 -5.18 15.93 1.26
C ASP A 78 -4.23 16.54 0.20
N GLY A 79 -2.99 16.08 0.14
CA GLY A 79 -2.03 16.49 -0.88
C GLY A 79 -2.41 16.12 -2.32
N ALA A 80 -3.39 15.23 -2.51
CA ALA A 80 -3.94 14.83 -3.79
C ALA A 80 -5.38 15.35 -4.04
N ASP A 81 -5.89 16.21 -3.15
CA ASP A 81 -7.27 16.72 -3.18
C ASP A 81 -8.34 15.61 -3.13
N ILE A 82 -8.04 14.53 -2.40
CA ILE A 82 -8.94 13.38 -2.20
C ILE A 82 -9.57 13.50 -0.82
N ASP A 83 -10.90 13.37 -0.75
CA ASP A 83 -11.65 13.40 0.51
C ASP A 83 -11.25 12.24 1.43
N ASP A 84 -10.60 12.57 2.55
CA ASP A 84 -10.12 11.59 3.53
C ASP A 84 -11.27 11.02 4.38
N THR A 85 -12.44 11.65 4.40
CA THR A 85 -13.56 11.22 5.23
C THR A 85 -14.11 9.86 4.77
N ALA A 86 -14.08 9.58 3.46
CA ALA A 86 -14.47 8.28 2.90
C ALA A 86 -13.61 7.14 3.47
N VAL A 87 -12.30 7.36 3.63
CA VAL A 87 -11.35 6.36 4.13
C VAL A 87 -11.28 6.32 5.66
N THR A 88 -11.53 7.45 6.32
CA THR A 88 -11.29 7.59 7.77
C THR A 88 -12.54 7.44 8.64
N SER A 89 -13.75 7.54 8.08
CA SER A 89 -15.01 7.54 8.85
C SER A 89 -15.56 6.14 9.20
N GLY A 90 -14.80 5.07 8.91
CA GLY A 90 -15.14 3.70 9.33
C GLY A 90 -16.25 3.02 8.52
N GLY A 91 -16.63 3.60 7.38
CA GLY A 91 -17.52 2.96 6.41
C GLY A 91 -16.86 1.84 5.62
N HIS A 92 -17.68 0.99 5.01
CA HIS A 92 -17.27 0.08 3.94
C HIS A 92 -17.33 0.86 2.62
N THR A 93 -16.32 1.71 2.39
CA THR A 93 -16.20 2.50 1.17
C THR A 93 -14.80 2.28 0.62
N ASP A 94 -14.73 1.94 -0.65
CA ASP A 94 -13.47 1.89 -1.38
C ASP A 94 -13.14 3.28 -1.90
N VAL A 95 -11.85 3.56 -2.01
CA VAL A 95 -11.37 4.80 -2.61
C VAL A 95 -10.28 4.45 -3.59
N PHE A 96 -10.47 4.84 -4.84
CA PHE A 96 -9.49 4.66 -5.90
C PHE A 96 -8.44 5.77 -5.81
N LEU A 97 -7.18 5.38 -5.91
CA LEU A 97 -6.06 6.27 -5.63
C LEU A 97 -5.18 6.42 -6.87
N PRO A 98 -4.72 7.64 -7.17
CA PRO A 98 -3.61 7.84 -8.09
C PRO A 98 -2.40 7.01 -7.66
N GLU A 99 -1.59 6.57 -8.63
CA GLU A 99 -0.45 5.70 -8.38
C GLU A 99 0.52 6.27 -7.33
N THR A 100 0.83 7.57 -7.42
CA THR A 100 1.75 8.26 -6.49
C THR A 100 1.26 8.18 -5.04
N VAL A 101 -0.03 8.40 -4.81
CA VAL A 101 -0.72 8.30 -3.52
C VAL A 101 -0.67 6.85 -3.02
N GLY A 102 -1.06 5.89 -3.88
CA GLY A 102 -1.05 4.46 -3.57
C GLY A 102 0.34 3.94 -3.21
N VAL A 103 1.38 4.37 -3.92
CA VAL A 103 2.79 4.01 -3.67
C VAL A 103 3.26 4.51 -2.30
N ARG A 104 2.98 5.76 -1.95
CA ARG A 104 3.34 6.34 -0.65
C ARG A 104 2.62 5.61 0.49
N LEU A 105 1.32 5.34 0.35
CA LEU A 105 0.56 4.58 1.34
C LEU A 105 1.02 3.12 1.45
N ALA A 106 1.38 2.47 0.34
CA ALA A 106 1.93 1.12 0.33
C ALA A 106 3.21 1.02 1.18
N LEU A 107 4.12 1.99 1.04
CA LEU A 107 5.31 2.06 1.89
C LEU A 107 4.98 2.20 3.38
N GLY A 108 4.04 3.09 3.69
CA GLY A 108 3.47 3.23 5.02
C GLY A 108 3.03 1.87 5.55
N PHE A 109 2.04 1.25 4.92
CA PHE A 109 1.41 0.01 5.35
C PHE A 109 2.39 -1.17 5.52
N LEU A 110 3.31 -1.35 4.58
CA LEU A 110 4.33 -2.42 4.64
C LEU A 110 5.29 -2.17 5.81
N GLY A 111 5.73 -0.93 5.98
CA GLY A 111 6.72 -0.57 7.00
C GLY A 111 6.19 -0.58 8.43
N VAL A 112 4.93 -0.20 8.69
CA VAL A 112 4.41 -0.18 10.06
C VAL A 112 4.08 -1.57 10.61
N LYS A 113 3.75 -2.54 9.75
CA LYS A 113 3.24 -3.86 10.16
C LYS A 113 4.14 -4.61 11.15
N PRO A 114 5.49 -4.63 11.04
CA PRO A 114 6.35 -5.30 12.02
C PRO A 114 6.77 -4.41 13.21
N ILE A 115 6.52 -3.10 13.18
CA ILE A 115 6.89 -2.19 14.28
C ILE A 115 5.93 -2.43 15.46
N GLN A 116 6.42 -2.43 16.70
CA GLN A 116 5.55 -2.57 17.89
C GLN A 116 5.37 -1.23 18.63
N ARG A 117 6.43 -0.42 18.66
CA ARG A 117 6.48 0.86 19.35
C ARG A 117 5.79 1.96 18.55
N VAL A 118 4.71 2.53 19.09
CA VAL A 118 3.89 3.58 18.43
C VAL A 118 4.71 4.82 18.06
N ASP A 119 5.65 5.23 18.91
CA ASP A 119 6.54 6.35 18.61
C ASP A 119 7.41 6.09 17.37
N ARG A 120 7.90 4.86 17.20
CA ARG A 120 8.62 4.43 16.00
C ARG A 120 7.72 4.32 14.78
N MET A 121 6.45 3.92 14.95
CA MET A 121 5.48 3.94 13.85
C MET A 121 5.28 5.35 13.33
N ARG A 122 5.08 6.32 14.24
CA ARG A 122 4.89 7.73 13.89
C ARG A 122 6.13 8.33 13.25
N ALA A 123 7.32 8.01 13.76
CA ALA A 123 8.58 8.40 13.15
C ALA A 123 8.71 7.87 11.71
N PHE A 124 8.44 6.59 11.52
CA PHE A 124 8.43 5.97 10.20
C PHE A 124 7.47 6.67 9.24
N CYS A 125 6.23 6.90 9.67
CA CYS A 125 5.20 7.56 8.86
C CYS A 125 5.59 8.99 8.48
N ARG A 126 6.16 9.78 9.41
CA ARG A 126 6.69 11.11 9.09
C ARG A 126 7.83 11.07 8.07
N GLY A 127 8.72 10.09 8.19
CA GLY A 127 9.80 9.88 7.24
C GLY A 127 9.27 9.59 5.82
N ILE A 128 8.20 8.80 5.69
CA ILE A 128 7.54 8.55 4.40
C ILE A 128 6.84 9.80 3.87
N ALA A 129 6.15 10.56 4.72
CA ALA A 129 5.48 11.81 4.31
C ALA A 129 6.46 12.85 3.73
N GLN A 130 7.68 12.89 4.27
CA GLN A 130 8.75 13.80 3.82
C GLN A 130 9.49 13.35 2.56
N MET A 131 9.26 12.11 2.08
CA MET A 131 9.90 11.62 0.86
C MET A 131 9.31 12.27 -0.38
N SER A 132 10.19 12.59 -1.32
CA SER A 132 9.81 12.87 -2.71
C SER A 132 9.09 11.67 -3.35
N ASP A 133 8.39 11.92 -4.44
CA ASP A 133 7.71 10.85 -5.19
C ASP A 133 8.75 9.88 -5.77
N GLU A 134 9.90 10.36 -6.23
CA GLU A 134 10.99 9.53 -6.75
C GLU A 134 11.56 8.59 -5.68
N GLU A 135 11.77 9.09 -4.46
CA GLU A 135 12.18 8.26 -3.33
C GLU A 135 11.11 7.23 -2.98
N CYS A 136 9.83 7.61 -3.01
CA CYS A 136 8.72 6.69 -2.79
C CYS A 136 8.71 5.57 -3.83
N TYR A 137 8.84 5.90 -5.11
CA TYR A 137 8.92 4.90 -6.19
C TYR A 137 10.12 3.97 -6.03
N TYR A 138 11.31 4.53 -5.76
CA TYR A 138 12.52 3.76 -5.54
C TYR A 138 12.34 2.76 -4.39
N TRP A 139 11.85 3.21 -3.23
CA TRP A 139 11.66 2.36 -2.07
C TRP A 139 10.55 1.35 -2.28
N HIS A 140 9.48 1.69 -2.98
CA HIS A 140 8.40 0.76 -3.30
C HIS A 140 8.92 -0.38 -4.17
N ALA A 141 9.68 -0.07 -5.23
CA ALA A 141 10.35 -1.06 -6.06
C ALA A 141 11.31 -1.94 -5.24
N LYS A 142 12.11 -1.35 -4.35
CA LYS A 142 13.04 -2.10 -3.47
C LYS A 142 12.32 -3.02 -2.47
N CYS A 143 11.21 -2.59 -1.89
CA CYS A 143 10.43 -3.40 -0.95
C CYS A 143 9.74 -4.59 -1.65
N ARG A 144 9.27 -4.38 -2.88
CA ARG A 144 8.50 -5.38 -3.63
C ARG A 144 9.37 -6.31 -4.49
N SER A 145 10.67 -6.02 -4.62
CA SER A 145 11.57 -6.84 -5.43
C SER A 145 11.87 -8.21 -4.78
N PRO A 146 11.84 -9.31 -5.55
CA PRO A 146 12.35 -10.61 -5.09
C PRO A 146 13.86 -10.60 -4.84
N SER A 147 14.62 -9.76 -5.55
CA SER A 147 16.09 -9.65 -5.41
C SER A 147 16.54 -8.76 -4.24
N SER A 148 15.61 -8.11 -3.54
CA SER A 148 15.89 -7.25 -2.39
C SER A 148 15.02 -7.66 -1.19
N PRO A 149 15.24 -8.86 -0.62
CA PRO A 149 14.38 -9.41 0.45
C PRO A 149 14.37 -8.57 1.73
N ASN A 150 15.38 -7.71 1.92
CA ASN A 150 15.53 -6.84 3.09
C ASN A 150 15.06 -5.39 2.83
N GLY A 151 14.43 -5.08 1.70
CA GLY A 151 14.04 -3.70 1.33
C GLY A 151 13.23 -3.01 2.42
N GLU A 152 12.17 -3.66 2.91
CA GLU A 152 11.34 -3.11 3.99
C GLU A 152 12.12 -2.90 5.30
N LYS A 153 13.05 -3.82 5.63
CA LYS A 153 13.87 -3.71 6.84
C LYS A 153 14.87 -2.56 6.72
N ALA A 154 15.48 -2.38 5.56
CA ALA A 154 16.40 -1.29 5.27
C ALA A 154 15.67 0.07 5.39
N LEU A 155 14.50 0.19 4.75
CA LEU A 155 13.67 1.40 4.84
C LEU A 155 13.30 1.74 6.29
N ARG A 156 12.85 0.74 7.07
CA ARG A 156 12.55 0.97 8.50
C ARG A 156 13.77 1.43 9.28
N THR A 157 14.93 0.84 9.02
CA THR A 157 16.18 1.20 9.72
C THR A 157 16.52 2.66 9.40
N MET A 158 16.52 3.03 8.12
CA MET A 158 16.77 4.39 7.67
C MET A 158 15.83 5.41 8.35
N LEU A 159 14.53 5.13 8.43
CA LEU A 159 13.55 6.10 8.93
C LEU A 159 13.33 6.08 10.45
N THR A 160 13.88 5.09 11.17
CA THR A 160 13.64 4.96 12.62
C THR A 160 14.90 4.90 13.47
N SER A 161 16.09 4.80 12.85
CA SER A 161 17.37 4.73 13.58
C SER A 161 18.06 6.07 13.79
N HIS A 162 17.53 7.17 13.24
CA HIS A 162 18.03 8.54 13.45
C HIS A 162 17.30 9.30 14.59
N ILE A 163 16.66 8.59 15.52
CA ILE A 163 15.95 9.17 16.68
C ILE A 163 16.50 8.58 17.97
#